data_AF-A0A955EQG0-F1
#
_entry.id   AF-A0A955EQG0-F1
#
_cell.length_a   1.000
_cell.length_b   1.000
_cell.length_c   1.000
_cell.angle_alpha   90.00
_cell.angle_beta   90.00
_cell.angle_gamma   90.00
#
_symmetry.space_group_name_H-M   'P 1'
#
loop_
_entity.id
_entity.type
_entity.pdbx_description
1 polymer ?
#
loop_
_entity_poly.entity_id
_entity_poly.type
_entity_poly.pdbx_seq_one_letter_code
_entity_poly.pdbx_strand_id
1 'polypeptide(L)'
;MLLFVGSRDRLYADVRQHPYALQYPRKVVVYDSSDWFIPLLPGIYPSLTRRLRLGRSILGGHYLRWSKASEITEAQAELEGGPYLFGFTGDASNHPLRRQILRLQDDRANIRDTRSELGRAEGQVEAVYSSYKRRYANDLRSAKFILCPRGMGSGSIRLYEAMRAGRVPVIISDGWVPPLGPNWSAFSIRVREASVENLPRLLRAREGDAARMGRVARDQWNMWFAPDRAFDVLGTWALRAGARRRRVELTSQVRALLGLLSPNGYRWVVRPWLRRGLRLH
;
A
#
# COMPACT_ATOMS: atom_id res chain seq x y z
N MET A 1 -9.25 7.90 22.98
CA MET A 1 -9.66 7.16 21.77
C MET A 1 -9.02 5.78 21.83
N LEU A 2 -9.66 4.74 21.30
CA LEU A 2 -9.14 3.37 21.26
C LEU A 2 -8.78 3.00 19.81
N LEU A 3 -7.48 2.86 19.53
CA LEU A 3 -6.98 2.41 18.24
C LEU A 3 -6.69 0.91 18.30
N PHE A 4 -7.40 0.13 17.51
CA PHE A 4 -7.12 -1.29 17.29
C PHE A 4 -6.23 -1.43 16.06
N VAL A 5 -5.10 -2.13 16.21
CA VAL A 5 -4.10 -2.33 15.14
C VAL A 5 -4.20 -3.77 14.65
N GLY A 6 -4.76 -3.93 13.45
CA GLY A 6 -5.08 -5.22 12.85
C GLY A 6 -6.36 -5.85 13.42
N SER A 7 -6.79 -6.92 12.77
CA SER A 7 -7.87 -7.79 13.22
C SER A 7 -7.62 -9.19 12.70
N ARG A 8 -7.99 -10.20 13.50
CA ARG A 8 -7.94 -11.62 13.13
C ARG A 8 -9.17 -12.04 12.32
N ASP A 9 -10.21 -11.21 12.31
CA ASP A 9 -11.48 -11.49 11.67
C ASP A 9 -11.83 -10.42 10.62
N ARG A 10 -12.25 -10.87 9.43
CA ARG A 10 -12.48 -9.96 8.30
C ARG A 10 -13.72 -9.07 8.47
N LEU A 11 -14.59 -9.40 9.41
CA LEU A 11 -15.75 -8.60 9.81
C LEU A 11 -15.52 -7.89 11.16
N TYR A 12 -14.27 -7.92 11.66
CA TYR A 12 -13.84 -7.32 12.91
C TYR A 12 -14.61 -7.85 14.12
N ALA A 13 -15.01 -9.13 14.11
CA ALA A 13 -15.71 -9.73 15.25
C ALA A 13 -14.89 -9.62 16.55
N ASP A 14 -13.58 -9.86 16.47
CA ASP A 14 -12.64 -9.72 17.57
C ASP A 14 -12.59 -8.29 18.13
N VAL A 15 -12.56 -7.27 17.27
CA VAL A 15 -12.60 -5.87 17.70
C VAL A 15 -13.97 -5.51 18.26
N ARG A 16 -15.06 -5.92 17.61
CA ARG A 16 -16.44 -5.58 17.99
C ARG A 16 -16.87 -6.23 19.30
N GLN A 17 -16.33 -7.39 19.63
CA GLN A 17 -16.61 -8.14 20.86
C GLN A 17 -15.59 -7.84 21.97
N HIS A 18 -14.55 -7.03 21.68
CA HIS A 18 -13.55 -6.68 22.68
C HIS A 18 -14.19 -5.90 23.86
N PRO A 19 -13.87 -6.20 25.13
CA PRO A 19 -14.49 -5.54 26.29
C PRO A 19 -14.45 -4.01 26.21
N TYR A 20 -13.30 -3.42 25.87
CA TYR A 20 -13.21 -1.96 25.68
C TYR A 20 -13.99 -1.41 24.49
N ALA A 21 -14.19 -2.18 23.42
CA ALA A 21 -15.03 -1.75 22.31
C ALA A 21 -16.51 -1.77 22.67
N LEU A 22 -16.94 -2.75 23.48
CA LEU A 22 -18.30 -2.81 24.04
C LEU A 22 -18.55 -1.68 25.05
N GLN A 23 -17.57 -1.39 25.91
CA GLN A 23 -17.66 -0.31 26.91
C GLN A 23 -17.58 1.08 26.29
N TYR A 24 -16.76 1.26 25.24
CA TYR A 24 -16.51 2.56 24.60
C TYR A 24 -16.72 2.53 23.08
N PRO A 25 -17.91 2.18 22.58
CA PRO A 25 -18.13 1.90 21.17
C PRO A 25 -17.88 3.11 20.26
N ARG A 26 -18.05 4.33 20.77
CA ARG A 26 -17.78 5.57 20.03
C ARG A 26 -16.30 5.96 19.97
N LYS A 27 -15.44 5.35 20.80
CA LYS A 27 -14.01 5.61 20.85
C LYS A 27 -13.20 4.67 19.95
N VAL A 28 -13.83 3.66 19.34
CA VAL A 28 -13.17 2.63 18.52
C VAL A 28 -12.77 3.17 17.15
N VAL A 29 -11.51 3.00 16.78
CA VAL A 29 -10.96 3.21 15.44
C VAL A 29 -10.06 2.03 15.11
N VAL A 30 -10.01 1.62 13.84
CA VAL A 30 -9.18 0.50 13.38
C VAL A 30 -8.11 0.98 12.41
N TYR A 31 -6.90 0.49 12.58
CA TYR A 31 -5.90 0.45 11.52
C TYR A 31 -5.81 -0.98 11.00
N ASP A 32 -6.03 -1.21 9.71
CA ASP A 32 -5.93 -2.55 9.12
C ASP A 32 -5.11 -2.53 7.82
N SER A 33 -3.92 -3.10 7.88
CA SER A 33 -2.97 -3.21 6.76
C SER A 33 -3.24 -4.39 5.82
N SER A 34 -4.32 -5.13 6.03
CA SER A 34 -4.69 -6.25 5.18
C SER A 34 -4.94 -5.78 3.75
N ASP A 35 -4.43 -6.53 2.78
CA ASP A 35 -4.67 -6.25 1.36
C ASP A 35 -6.12 -6.44 0.94
N TRP A 36 -6.87 -7.21 1.73
CA TRP A 36 -8.30 -7.43 1.55
C TRP A 36 -9.03 -7.29 2.88
N PHE A 37 -10.04 -6.41 2.92
CA PHE A 37 -10.82 -6.07 4.11
C PHE A 37 -12.20 -5.53 3.72
N ILE A 38 -13.08 -5.38 4.72
CA ILE A 38 -14.41 -4.76 4.58
C ILE A 38 -14.49 -3.62 5.59
N PRO A 39 -14.46 -2.33 5.22
CA PRO A 39 -14.34 -1.22 6.19
C PRO A 39 -15.64 -0.97 7.00
N LEU A 40 -15.95 -1.87 7.93
CA LEU A 40 -17.16 -1.81 8.78
C LEU A 40 -17.03 -0.83 9.94
N LEU A 41 -15.80 -0.46 10.30
CA LEU A 41 -15.47 0.42 11.42
C LEU A 41 -14.74 1.66 10.90
N PRO A 42 -14.89 2.83 11.54
CA PRO A 42 -14.02 3.98 11.31
C PRO A 42 -12.55 3.56 11.40
N GLY A 43 -11.74 3.99 10.44
CA GLY A 43 -10.40 3.45 10.36
C GLY A 43 -9.53 3.96 9.24
N ILE A 44 -8.30 3.48 9.28
CA ILE A 44 -7.21 3.76 8.35
C ILE A 44 -6.87 2.45 7.65
N TYR A 45 -6.92 2.47 6.33
CA TYR A 45 -6.80 1.27 5.51
C TYR A 45 -5.82 1.52 4.35
N PRO A 46 -4.60 0.96 4.38
CA PRO A 46 -3.60 1.19 3.33
C PRO A 46 -4.00 0.71 1.94
N SER A 47 -4.82 -0.34 1.89
CA SER A 47 -5.37 -0.92 0.65
C SER A 47 -6.77 -0.39 0.30
N LEU A 48 -7.18 0.78 0.81
CA LEU A 48 -8.50 1.37 0.54
C LEU A 48 -8.73 1.68 -0.93
N THR A 49 -9.89 1.25 -1.42
CA THR A 49 -10.37 1.59 -2.76
C THR A 49 -11.46 2.65 -2.72
N ARG A 50 -11.58 3.44 -3.79
CA ARG A 50 -12.66 4.43 -3.98
C ARG A 50 -14.05 3.82 -3.77
N ARG A 51 -14.27 2.58 -4.23
CA ARG A 51 -15.53 1.85 -4.06
C ARG A 51 -15.87 1.57 -2.59
N LEU A 52 -14.85 1.34 -1.77
CA LEU A 52 -15.00 1.01 -0.35
C LEU A 52 -14.87 2.24 0.57
N ARG A 53 -14.59 3.43 0.03
CA ARG A 53 -14.53 4.69 0.78
C ARG A 53 -15.95 5.19 1.07
N LEU A 54 -16.63 4.50 1.96
CA LEU A 54 -18.04 4.69 2.28
C LEU A 54 -18.22 5.67 3.45
N GLY A 55 -17.76 6.91 3.29
CA GLY A 55 -17.91 7.95 4.30
C GLY A 55 -16.61 8.64 4.70
N ARG A 56 -16.72 9.65 5.56
CA ARG A 56 -15.59 10.53 5.94
C ARG A 56 -14.71 9.95 7.06
N SER A 57 -15.16 8.87 7.69
CA SER A 57 -14.46 8.13 8.76
C SER A 57 -13.63 6.95 8.26
N ILE A 58 -13.67 6.64 6.96
CA ILE A 58 -12.86 5.61 6.31
C ILE A 58 -11.76 6.30 5.51
N LEU A 59 -10.51 6.13 5.95
CA LEU A 59 -9.35 6.84 5.44
C LEU A 59 -8.37 5.88 4.75
N GLY A 60 -7.71 6.36 3.69
CA GLY A 60 -6.54 5.70 3.15
C GLY A 60 -5.37 5.81 4.13
N GLY A 61 -4.47 4.82 4.13
CA GLY A 61 -3.35 4.74 5.06
C GLY A 61 -2.03 4.34 4.43
N HIS A 62 -0.98 4.33 5.24
CA HIS A 62 0.33 3.79 4.88
C HIS A 62 0.59 2.47 5.61
N TYR A 63 1.50 1.66 5.10
CA TYR A 63 1.89 0.41 5.77
C TYR A 63 2.89 0.73 6.89
N LEU A 64 2.55 0.38 8.12
CA LEU A 64 3.46 0.40 9.28
C LEU A 64 4.51 -0.72 9.24
N ARG A 65 4.35 -1.71 8.34
CA ARG A 65 5.33 -2.79 8.20
C ARG A 65 6.61 -2.27 7.59
N TRP A 66 7.74 -2.66 8.18
CA TRP A 66 9.06 -2.19 7.78
C TRP A 66 9.39 -2.54 6.33
N SER A 67 9.85 -1.53 5.61
CA SER A 67 10.22 -1.60 4.20
C SER A 67 11.51 -2.38 3.99
N LYS A 68 11.60 -3.11 2.88
CA LYS A 68 12.84 -3.75 2.41
C LYS A 68 13.91 -2.74 1.98
N ALA A 69 13.50 -1.49 1.75
CA ALA A 69 14.38 -0.36 1.55
C ALA A 69 14.97 0.20 2.85
N SER A 70 14.89 -0.54 3.97
CA SER A 70 15.55 -0.21 5.23
C SER A 70 17.05 0.07 5.09
N GLU A 71 17.68 -0.54 4.10
CA GLU A 71 19.11 -0.38 3.79
C GLU A 71 19.46 0.96 3.13
N ILE A 72 18.46 1.71 2.64
CA ILE A 72 18.71 2.99 1.97
C ILE A 72 18.89 4.09 3.01
N THR A 73 20.08 4.71 3.00
CA THR A 73 20.43 5.89 3.81
C THR A 73 20.02 7.19 3.12
N GLU A 74 20.09 8.31 3.84
CA GLU A 74 19.79 9.65 3.29
C GLU A 74 20.74 10.07 2.19
N ALA A 75 22.05 9.98 2.43
CA ALA A 75 23.08 10.26 1.42
C ALA A 75 22.88 9.42 0.15
N GLN A 76 22.40 8.18 0.30
CA GLN A 76 22.08 7.31 -0.82
C GLN A 76 20.81 7.72 -1.58
N ALA A 77 19.85 8.39 -0.94
CA ALA A 77 18.64 8.88 -1.61
C ALA A 77 18.91 10.14 -2.46
N GLU A 78 19.94 10.91 -2.11
CA GLU A 78 20.29 12.17 -2.77
C GLU A 78 21.10 12.02 -4.07
N LEU A 79 21.75 10.86 -4.27
CA LEU A 79 22.50 10.58 -5.49
C LEU A 79 21.60 10.66 -6.73
N GLU A 80 22.12 11.29 -7.79
CA GLU A 80 21.46 11.34 -9.10
C GLU A 80 21.03 9.94 -9.54
N GLY A 81 19.84 9.87 -10.15
CA GLY A 81 19.22 8.60 -10.54
C GLY A 81 20.18 7.75 -11.38
N GLY A 82 20.19 6.43 -11.14
CA GLY A 82 20.99 5.51 -11.93
C GLY A 82 20.59 5.48 -13.42
N PRO A 83 21.22 4.61 -14.22
CA PRO A 83 21.11 4.65 -15.68
C PRO A 83 19.68 4.41 -16.20
N TYR A 84 18.81 3.79 -15.38
CA TYR A 84 17.47 3.42 -15.79
C TYR A 84 16.48 4.57 -15.67
N LEU A 85 15.66 4.73 -16.70
CA LEU A 85 14.53 5.64 -16.67
C LEU A 85 13.50 5.14 -15.63
N PHE A 86 13.14 3.86 -15.67
CA PHE A 86 12.15 3.32 -14.76
C PHE A 86 12.45 1.89 -14.33
N GLY A 87 11.87 1.48 -13.20
CA GLY A 87 12.08 0.13 -12.69
C GLY A 87 10.89 -0.48 -11.95
N PHE A 88 10.85 -1.81 -11.95
CA PHE A 88 9.89 -2.61 -11.21
C PHE A 88 10.53 -3.91 -10.72
N THR A 89 10.62 -4.08 -9.40
CA THR A 89 11.01 -5.35 -8.79
C THR A 89 9.84 -5.88 -7.97
N GLY A 90 9.26 -7.02 -8.37
CA GLY A 90 8.09 -7.56 -7.69
C GLY A 90 7.59 -8.89 -8.19
N ASP A 91 6.58 -9.43 -7.51
CA ASP A 91 6.00 -10.73 -7.83
C ASP A 91 4.91 -10.63 -8.90
N ALA A 92 5.10 -11.34 -10.01
CA ALA A 92 4.12 -11.45 -11.09
C ALA A 92 2.77 -12.03 -10.65
N SER A 93 2.74 -12.90 -9.65
CA SER A 93 1.54 -13.63 -9.23
C SER A 93 0.54 -12.79 -8.45
N ASN A 94 0.96 -11.63 -7.93
CA ASN A 94 0.10 -10.80 -7.07
C ASN A 94 -1.00 -10.05 -7.85
N HIS A 95 -0.82 -9.77 -9.15
CA HIS A 95 -1.85 -9.12 -9.98
C HIS A 95 -1.54 -9.27 -11.48
N PRO A 96 -2.53 -9.47 -12.38
CA PRO A 96 -2.31 -9.53 -13.84
C PRO A 96 -1.55 -8.32 -14.41
N LEU A 97 -1.80 -7.13 -13.87
CA LEU A 97 -1.09 -5.90 -14.21
C LEU A 97 0.43 -6.02 -14.08
N ARG A 98 0.93 -6.78 -13.09
CA ARG A 98 2.36 -6.97 -12.90
C ARG A 98 2.97 -7.83 -14.00
N ARG A 99 2.22 -8.81 -14.54
CA ARG A 99 2.64 -9.58 -15.71
C ARG A 99 2.74 -8.72 -16.96
N GLN A 100 1.85 -7.73 -17.12
CA GLN A 100 1.95 -6.76 -18.22
C GLN A 100 3.19 -5.88 -18.08
N ILE A 101 3.45 -5.35 -16.88
CA ILE A 101 4.66 -4.56 -16.60
C ILE A 101 5.93 -5.36 -16.86
N LEU A 102 5.99 -6.63 -16.43
CA LEU A 102 7.12 -7.51 -16.66
C LEU A 102 7.40 -7.82 -18.14
N ARG A 103 6.45 -7.54 -19.04
CA ARG A 103 6.59 -7.75 -20.48
C ARG A 103 7.01 -6.49 -21.24
N LEU A 104 7.01 -5.32 -20.59
CA LEU A 104 7.45 -4.07 -21.21
C LEU A 104 8.88 -4.20 -21.72
N GLN A 105 9.13 -3.71 -22.94
CA GLN A 105 10.45 -3.70 -23.57
C GLN A 105 10.92 -2.26 -23.68
N ASP A 106 12.02 -1.94 -23.01
CA ASP A 106 12.68 -0.64 -23.04
C ASP A 106 14.13 -0.83 -22.56
N ASP A 107 15.07 -0.24 -23.30
CA ASP A 107 16.51 -0.33 -23.05
C ASP A 107 16.95 0.35 -21.75
N ARG A 108 16.11 1.25 -21.23
CA ARG A 108 16.32 2.01 -19.99
C ARG A 108 15.37 1.56 -18.89
N ALA A 109 14.88 0.32 -18.94
CA ALA A 109 14.05 -0.27 -17.90
C ALA A 109 14.79 -1.32 -17.05
N ASN A 110 14.69 -1.20 -15.72
CA ASN A 110 15.13 -2.23 -14.77
C ASN A 110 13.92 -2.98 -14.21
N ILE A 111 13.53 -4.07 -14.87
CA ILE A 111 12.33 -4.83 -14.53
C ILE A 111 12.70 -6.26 -14.14
N ARG A 112 12.26 -6.71 -12.97
CA ARG A 112 12.64 -8.00 -12.38
C ARG A 112 11.45 -8.71 -11.73
N ASP A 113 11.17 -9.92 -12.19
CA ASP A 113 10.22 -10.82 -11.52
C ASP A 113 10.92 -11.51 -10.36
N THR A 114 10.33 -11.42 -9.18
CA THR A 114 10.88 -12.00 -7.96
C THR A 114 10.17 -13.29 -7.56
N ARG A 115 9.23 -13.81 -8.36
CA ARG A 115 8.38 -14.97 -8.01
C ARG A 115 9.16 -16.17 -7.45
N SER A 116 10.31 -16.49 -8.04
CA SER A 116 11.16 -17.64 -7.66
C SER A 116 12.34 -17.28 -6.75
N GLU A 117 12.44 -16.03 -6.31
CA GLU A 117 13.60 -15.58 -5.52
C GLU A 117 13.49 -15.93 -4.04
N LEU A 118 14.60 -16.43 -3.49
CA LEU A 118 14.79 -16.65 -2.06
C LEU A 118 15.03 -15.32 -1.32
N GLY A 119 14.85 -15.30 0.00
CA GLY A 119 15.10 -14.12 0.84
C GLY A 119 14.00 -13.07 0.78
N ARG A 120 12.83 -13.40 0.21
CA ARG A 120 11.72 -12.45 0.06
C ARG A 120 10.88 -12.27 1.31
N ALA A 121 10.84 -13.31 2.15
CA ALA A 121 10.06 -13.36 3.36
C ALA A 121 10.97 -13.06 4.56
N GLU A 122 10.48 -12.18 5.42
CA GLU A 122 11.04 -11.93 6.74
C GLU A 122 11.06 -13.25 7.55
N GLY A 123 12.15 -13.50 8.29
CA GLY A 123 12.34 -14.75 9.05
C GLY A 123 13.05 -15.88 8.29
N GLN A 124 13.45 -15.67 7.03
CA GLN A 124 14.40 -16.56 6.35
C GLN A 124 15.84 -16.33 6.86
N VAL A 125 16.76 -17.22 6.47
CA VAL A 125 18.19 -17.13 6.82
C VAL A 125 18.71 -15.72 6.57
N GLU A 126 19.29 -15.12 7.61
CA GLU A 126 19.63 -13.69 7.65
C GLU A 126 20.51 -13.26 6.48
N ALA A 127 21.54 -14.04 6.15
CA ALA A 127 22.42 -13.75 5.02
C ALA A 127 21.67 -13.67 3.68
N VAL A 128 20.68 -14.54 3.48
CA VAL A 128 19.85 -14.59 2.26
C VAL A 128 18.87 -13.42 2.23
N TYR A 129 18.22 -13.14 3.36
CA TYR A 129 17.29 -12.01 3.50
C TYR A 129 18.01 -10.66 3.30
N SER A 130 19.16 -10.48 3.93
CA SER A 130 19.97 -9.26 3.80
C SER A 130 20.56 -9.07 2.41
N SER A 131 20.98 -10.15 1.74
CA SER A 131 21.39 -10.09 0.33
C SER A 131 20.25 -9.63 -0.58
N TYR A 132 19.03 -10.15 -0.36
CA TYR A 132 17.84 -9.73 -1.09
C TYR A 132 17.51 -8.25 -0.85
N LYS A 133 17.54 -7.79 0.41
CA LYS A 133 17.31 -6.37 0.77
C LYS A 133 18.28 -5.43 0.06
N ARG A 134 19.59 -5.73 0.07
CA ARG A 134 20.60 -4.93 -0.62
C ARG A 134 20.35 -4.84 -2.13
N ARG A 135 20.01 -5.97 -2.76
CA ARG A 135 19.69 -6.00 -4.20
C ARG A 135 18.44 -5.18 -4.50
N TYR A 136 17.40 -5.31 -3.67
CA TYR A 136 16.18 -4.52 -3.83
C TYR A 136 16.42 -3.02 -3.65
N ALA A 137 17.24 -2.63 -2.66
CA ALA A 137 17.65 -1.23 -2.46
C ALA A 137 18.40 -0.68 -3.68
N ASN A 138 19.28 -1.49 -4.28
CA ASN A 138 19.98 -1.12 -5.52
C ASN A 138 19.04 -0.95 -6.71
N ASP A 139 18.06 -1.85 -6.88
CA ASP A 139 17.05 -1.73 -7.93
C ASP A 139 16.24 -0.43 -7.80
N LEU A 140 15.85 -0.06 -6.57
CA LEU A 140 15.16 1.21 -6.33
C LEU A 140 16.05 2.39 -6.67
N ARG A 141 17.32 2.39 -6.24
CA ARG A 141 18.24 3.51 -6.47
C ARG A 141 18.63 3.69 -7.94
N SER A 142 18.67 2.60 -8.71
CA SER A 142 19.17 2.60 -10.08
C SER A 142 18.19 3.17 -11.11
N ALA A 143 16.93 3.39 -10.73
CA ALA A 143 15.89 3.93 -11.61
C ALA A 143 15.34 5.29 -11.12
N LYS A 144 15.04 6.19 -12.07
CA LYS A 144 14.45 7.51 -11.77
C LYS A 144 12.98 7.41 -11.32
N PHE A 145 12.22 6.56 -12.01
CA PHE A 145 10.80 6.30 -11.75
C PHE A 145 10.59 4.86 -11.25
N ILE A 146 9.88 4.69 -10.14
CA ILE A 146 9.59 3.36 -9.60
C ILE A 146 8.13 3.00 -9.83
N LEU A 147 7.90 1.97 -10.64
CA LEU A 147 6.55 1.50 -10.94
C LEU A 147 5.94 0.86 -9.69
N CYS A 148 4.81 1.40 -9.27
CA CYS A 148 4.07 0.99 -8.08
C CYS A 148 2.69 0.45 -8.47
N PRO A 149 2.61 -0.68 -9.21
CA PRO A 149 1.34 -1.30 -9.50
C PRO A 149 0.73 -1.88 -8.22
N ARG A 150 -0.60 -1.93 -8.21
CA ARG A 150 -1.35 -2.71 -7.22
C ARG A 150 -0.89 -4.17 -7.16
N GLY A 151 -1.16 -4.80 -6.02
CA GLY A 151 -0.91 -6.21 -5.79
C GLY A 151 -2.20 -6.94 -5.49
N MET A 152 -2.17 -7.76 -4.43
CA MET A 152 -3.37 -8.37 -3.87
C MET A 152 -4.38 -7.31 -3.42
N GLY A 153 -3.88 -6.24 -2.80
CA GLY A 153 -4.63 -5.04 -2.45
C GLY A 153 -4.46 -3.92 -3.49
N SER A 154 -5.19 -2.82 -3.29
CA SER A 154 -5.06 -1.63 -4.15
C SER A 154 -3.82 -0.79 -3.82
N GLY A 155 -3.32 -0.87 -2.59
CA GLY A 155 -2.08 -0.25 -2.16
C GLY A 155 -0.85 -1.07 -2.56
N SER A 156 0.32 -0.45 -2.45
CA SER A 156 1.61 -1.09 -2.71
C SER A 156 2.63 -0.50 -1.76
N ILE A 157 3.28 -1.33 -0.93
CA ILE A 157 4.33 -0.83 -0.01
C ILE A 157 5.41 -0.06 -0.78
N ARG A 158 5.70 -0.47 -2.02
CA ARG A 158 6.68 0.12 -2.93
C ARG A 158 6.50 1.62 -3.14
N LEU A 159 5.28 2.15 -2.99
CA LEU A 159 5.03 3.60 -3.01
C LEU A 159 5.94 4.31 -2.00
N TYR A 160 5.93 3.82 -0.76
CA TYR A 160 6.69 4.40 0.34
C TYR A 160 8.18 4.08 0.23
N GLU A 161 8.54 2.94 -0.36
CA GLU A 161 9.94 2.55 -0.58
C GLU A 161 10.59 3.42 -1.67
N ALA A 162 9.87 3.75 -2.73
CA ALA A 162 10.31 4.67 -3.77
C ALA A 162 10.53 6.08 -3.20
N MET A 163 9.57 6.56 -2.40
CA MET A 163 9.70 7.85 -1.72
C MET A 163 10.93 7.88 -0.79
N ARG A 164 11.12 6.83 0.02
CA ARG A 164 12.31 6.68 0.86
C ARG A 164 13.60 6.70 0.04
N ALA A 165 13.60 6.09 -1.13
CA ALA A 165 14.75 6.07 -2.03
C ALA A 165 15.00 7.40 -2.77
N GLY A 166 14.19 8.44 -2.54
CA GLY A 166 14.28 9.70 -3.28
C GLY A 166 13.94 9.53 -4.76
N ARG A 167 13.10 8.56 -5.11
CA ARG A 167 12.67 8.27 -6.48
C ARG A 167 11.18 8.54 -6.66
N VAL A 168 10.78 8.79 -7.90
CA VAL A 168 9.40 9.17 -8.22
C VAL A 168 8.49 7.93 -8.22
N PRO A 169 7.53 7.79 -7.30
CA PRO A 169 6.55 6.71 -7.37
C PRO A 169 5.60 6.91 -8.57
N VAL A 170 5.51 5.90 -9.42
CA VAL A 170 4.53 5.82 -10.53
C VAL A 170 3.40 4.90 -10.10
N ILE A 171 2.28 5.50 -9.72
CA ILE A 171 1.11 4.83 -9.14
C ILE A 171 0.27 4.24 -10.26
N ILE A 172 0.10 2.91 -10.27
CA ILE A 172 -0.71 2.18 -11.26
C ILE A 172 -1.77 1.37 -10.50
N SER A 173 -2.81 2.07 -10.05
CA SER A 173 -3.91 1.51 -9.26
C SER A 173 -5.11 2.47 -9.28
N ASP A 174 -6.08 2.22 -10.17
CA ASP A 174 -7.17 3.16 -10.47
C ASP A 174 -8.09 3.37 -9.27
N GLY A 175 -8.20 2.33 -8.43
CA GLY A 175 -9.04 2.33 -7.25
C GLY A 175 -8.38 2.93 -6.02
N TRP A 176 -7.06 3.05 -5.96
CA TRP A 176 -6.34 3.35 -4.72
C TRP A 176 -6.63 4.76 -4.19
N VAL A 177 -6.97 4.83 -2.90
CA VAL A 177 -7.17 6.08 -2.17
C VAL A 177 -5.88 6.42 -1.42
N PRO A 178 -5.22 7.56 -1.75
CA PRO A 178 -4.00 7.95 -1.07
C PRO A 178 -4.25 8.31 0.41
N PRO A 179 -3.25 8.12 1.29
CA PRO A 179 -3.26 8.71 2.61
C PRO A 179 -3.41 10.23 2.57
N LEU A 180 -4.08 10.78 3.58
CA LEU A 180 -4.29 12.21 3.72
C LEU A 180 -3.00 12.90 4.18
N GLY A 181 -2.70 14.08 3.64
CA GLY A 181 -1.58 14.91 4.09
C GLY A 181 -0.56 15.19 2.99
N PRO A 182 0.16 14.17 2.47
CA PRO A 182 1.17 14.40 1.46
C PRO A 182 0.60 15.05 0.19
N ASN A 183 1.36 15.97 -0.40
CA ASN A 183 1.01 16.55 -1.71
C ASN A 183 1.40 15.59 -2.84
N TRP A 184 0.64 14.50 -2.99
CA TRP A 184 0.93 13.43 -3.96
C TRP A 184 1.16 13.93 -5.39
N SER A 185 0.47 14.97 -5.83
CA SER A 185 0.65 15.56 -7.17
C SER A 185 2.01 16.20 -7.40
N ALA A 186 2.71 16.63 -6.34
CA ALA A 186 4.00 17.29 -6.46
C ALA A 186 5.16 16.30 -6.73
N PHE A 187 5.00 15.03 -6.37
CA PHE A 187 6.10 14.05 -6.35
C PHE A 187 5.76 12.68 -6.91
N SER A 188 4.52 12.42 -7.33
CA SER A 188 4.11 11.14 -7.91
C SER A 188 3.48 11.30 -9.28
N ILE A 189 3.54 10.25 -10.09
CA ILE A 189 2.84 10.16 -11.38
C ILE A 189 1.75 9.11 -11.24
N ARG A 190 0.52 9.42 -11.69
CA ARG A 190 -0.58 8.45 -11.76
C ARG A 190 -0.77 8.00 -13.20
N VAL A 191 -0.72 6.70 -13.44
CA VAL A 191 -0.99 6.09 -14.75
C VAL A 191 -2.14 5.11 -14.60
N ARG A 192 -3.09 5.15 -15.55
CA ARG A 192 -4.23 4.22 -15.54
C ARG A 192 -3.76 2.79 -15.69
N GLU A 193 -4.44 1.84 -15.03
CA GLU A 193 -4.12 0.41 -15.18
C GLU A 193 -4.20 -0.03 -16.65
N ALA A 194 -5.14 0.53 -17.42
CA ALA A 194 -5.32 0.27 -18.84
C ALA A 194 -4.28 0.96 -19.77
N SER A 195 -3.30 1.69 -19.23
CA SER A 195 -2.33 2.48 -20.02
C SER A 195 -0.88 2.09 -19.74
N VAL A 196 -0.64 0.88 -19.21
CA VAL A 196 0.69 0.36 -18.86
C VAL A 196 1.62 0.31 -20.06
N GLU A 197 1.12 -0.04 -21.24
CA GLU A 197 1.92 -0.12 -22.47
C GLU A 197 2.53 1.25 -22.87
N ASN A 198 1.91 2.35 -22.44
CA ASN A 198 2.38 3.70 -22.70
C ASN A 198 3.42 4.21 -21.68
N LEU A 199 3.76 3.42 -20.65
CA LEU A 199 4.68 3.84 -19.58
C LEU A 199 6.03 4.36 -20.11
N PRO A 200 6.74 3.67 -21.03
CA PRO A 200 8.00 4.17 -21.57
C PRO A 200 7.89 5.61 -22.10
N ARG A 201 6.91 5.86 -22.97
CA ARG A 201 6.66 7.17 -23.58
C ARG A 201 6.32 8.23 -22.52
N LEU A 202 5.40 7.90 -21.61
CA LEU A 202 4.93 8.84 -20.58
C LEU A 202 6.06 9.23 -19.61
N LEU A 203 6.93 8.29 -19.25
CA LEU A 203 8.02 8.54 -18.30
C LEU A 203 9.19 9.28 -18.96
N ARG A 204 9.52 9.01 -20.23
CA ARG A 204 10.51 9.82 -20.98
C ARG A 204 10.09 11.29 -21.04
N ALA A 205 8.82 11.56 -21.30
CA ALA A 205 8.29 12.93 -21.33
C ALA A 205 8.38 13.68 -19.98
N ARG A 206 8.56 12.94 -18.87
CA ARG A 206 8.68 13.51 -17.51
C ARG A 206 10.09 13.42 -16.96
N GLU A 207 11.06 12.91 -17.72
CA GLU A 207 12.39 12.61 -17.22
C GLU A 207 13.10 13.83 -16.59
N GLY A 208 12.94 15.01 -17.19
CA GLY A 208 13.51 16.26 -16.66
C GLY A 208 12.97 16.65 -15.28
N ASP A 209 11.78 16.19 -14.90
CA ASP A 209 11.20 16.44 -13.57
C ASP A 209 11.75 15.48 -12.49
N ALA A 210 12.36 14.36 -12.88
CA ALA A 210 12.51 13.20 -12.02
C ALA A 210 13.35 13.50 -10.77
N ALA A 211 14.46 14.23 -10.91
CA ALA A 211 15.33 14.58 -9.79
C ALA A 211 14.60 15.48 -8.78
N ARG A 212 13.89 16.51 -9.25
CA ARG A 212 13.11 17.41 -8.40
C ARG A 212 11.98 16.66 -7.71
N MET A 213 11.18 15.89 -8.46
CA MET A 213 10.07 15.10 -7.89
C MET A 213 10.58 14.05 -6.89
N GLY A 214 11.72 13.43 -7.14
CA GLY A 214 12.36 12.46 -6.24
C GLY A 214 12.77 13.08 -4.90
N ARG A 215 13.37 14.27 -4.91
CA ARG A 215 13.67 15.03 -3.67
C ARG A 215 12.41 15.35 -2.88
N VAL A 216 11.38 15.87 -3.55
CA VAL A 216 10.08 16.14 -2.90
C VAL A 216 9.46 14.85 -2.36
N ALA A 217 9.61 13.71 -3.06
CA ALA A 217 9.13 12.42 -2.56
C ALA A 217 9.83 12.02 -1.26
N ARG A 218 11.15 12.22 -1.17
CA ARG A 218 11.92 11.96 0.06
C ARG A 218 11.49 12.88 1.20
N ASP A 219 11.35 14.17 0.94
CA ASP A 219 10.91 15.14 1.96
C ASP A 219 9.54 14.77 2.52
N GLN A 220 8.60 14.41 1.64
CA GLN A 220 7.27 13.95 2.05
C GLN A 220 7.33 12.61 2.79
N TRP A 221 8.28 11.73 2.48
CA TRP A 221 8.51 10.51 3.27
C TRP A 221 8.99 10.85 4.67
N ASN A 222 9.99 11.73 4.80
CA ASN A 222 10.53 12.19 6.07
C ASN A 222 9.43 12.83 6.94
N MET A 223 8.53 13.62 6.35
CA MET A 223 7.45 14.29 7.08
C MET A 223 6.32 13.34 7.54
N TRP A 224 5.96 12.35 6.73
CA TRP A 224 4.71 11.60 6.92
C TRP A 224 4.89 10.12 7.28
N PHE A 225 6.01 9.51 6.88
CA PHE A 225 6.16 8.05 6.85
C PHE A 225 7.46 7.54 7.46
N ALA A 226 8.37 8.43 7.85
CA ALA A 226 9.58 8.05 8.56
C ALA A 226 9.24 7.33 9.88
N PRO A 227 10.10 6.41 10.34
CA PRO A 227 9.84 5.61 11.54
C PRO A 227 9.46 6.41 12.79
N ASP A 228 10.10 7.56 12.99
CA ASP A 228 9.87 8.51 14.08
C ASP A 228 8.59 9.35 13.90
N ARG A 229 7.95 9.32 12.73
CA ARG A 229 6.74 10.10 12.40
C ARG A 229 5.50 9.26 12.17
N ALA A 230 5.67 8.04 11.65
CA ALA A 230 4.60 7.18 11.17
C ALA A 230 3.51 6.93 12.21
N PHE A 231 3.90 6.71 13.47
CA PHE A 231 2.97 6.45 14.57
C PHE A 231 2.14 7.69 14.96
N ASP A 232 2.77 8.86 15.06
CA ASP A 232 2.09 10.12 15.38
C ASP A 232 1.11 10.54 14.29
N VAL A 233 1.51 10.36 13.02
CA VAL A 233 0.65 10.58 11.85
C VAL A 233 -0.55 9.63 11.88
N LEU A 234 -0.32 8.36 12.21
CA LEU A 234 -1.41 7.39 12.38
C LEU A 234 -2.36 7.81 13.51
N GLY A 235 -1.84 8.25 14.65
CA GLY A 235 -2.64 8.77 15.77
C GLY A 235 -3.52 9.95 15.34
N THR A 236 -2.96 10.89 14.59
CA THR A 236 -3.68 12.04 14.04
C THR A 236 -4.79 11.61 13.08
N TRP A 237 -4.53 10.67 12.18
CA TRP A 237 -5.56 10.12 11.31
C TRP A 237 -6.63 9.35 12.06
N ALA A 238 -6.26 8.64 13.13
CA ALA A 238 -7.21 7.93 13.96
C ALA A 238 -8.15 8.89 14.67
N LEU A 239 -7.63 9.98 15.24
CA LEU A 239 -8.45 11.05 15.85
C LEU A 239 -9.42 11.64 14.83
N ARG A 240 -8.94 11.90 13.61
CA ARG A 240 -9.76 12.42 12.51
C ARG A 240 -10.84 11.44 12.05
N ALA A 241 -10.53 10.15 11.93
CA ALA A 241 -11.48 9.11 11.60
C ALA A 241 -12.56 8.97 12.68
N GLY A 242 -12.14 8.98 13.95
CA GLY A 242 -13.02 8.93 15.12
C GLY A 242 -13.94 10.15 15.24
N ALA A 243 -13.43 11.36 15.04
CA ALA A 243 -14.22 12.60 15.11
C ALA A 243 -15.28 12.71 14.00
N ARG A 244 -15.06 12.05 12.86
CA ARG A 244 -15.98 12.05 11.70
C ARG A 244 -17.01 10.93 11.74
N ARG A 245 -17.00 10.13 12.81
CA ARG A 245 -17.98 9.07 13.04
C ARG A 245 -19.36 9.68 13.26
N ARG A 246 -20.29 9.44 12.33
CA ARG A 246 -21.73 9.48 12.64
C ARG A 246 -22.15 8.14 13.25
N ARG A 247 -23.37 8.01 13.83
CA ARG A 247 -23.95 6.69 14.19
C ARG A 247 -23.67 5.77 12.99
N VAL A 248 -23.02 4.64 13.26
CA VAL A 248 -22.60 3.60 12.30
C VAL A 248 -23.41 3.73 11.01
N GLU A 249 -22.80 4.24 9.94
CA GLU A 249 -23.51 4.48 8.69
C GLU A 249 -24.00 3.13 8.16
N LEU A 250 -25.26 2.78 8.43
CA LEU A 250 -25.92 1.54 7.99
C LEU A 250 -25.71 1.33 6.48
N THR A 251 -25.73 2.42 5.72
CA THR A 251 -25.42 2.47 4.28
C THR A 251 -24.03 1.96 3.92
N SER A 252 -23.05 2.25 4.76
CA SER A 252 -21.65 1.85 4.57
C SER A 252 -21.46 0.38 4.90
N GLN A 253 -22.18 -0.14 5.90
CA GLN A 253 -22.22 -1.58 6.19
C GLN A 253 -22.92 -2.37 5.10
N VAL A 254 -24.08 -1.91 4.59
CA VAL A 254 -24.81 -2.57 3.49
C VAL A 254 -23.97 -2.62 2.22
N ARG A 255 -23.33 -1.52 1.81
CA ARG A 255 -22.46 -1.51 0.61
C ARG A 255 -21.18 -2.32 0.79
N ALA A 256 -20.63 -2.35 2.01
CA ALA A 256 -19.46 -3.18 2.31
C ALA A 256 -19.83 -4.68 2.34
N LEU A 257 -21.03 -5.03 2.81
CA LEU A 257 -21.61 -6.37 2.72
C LEU A 257 -21.89 -6.79 1.27
N LEU A 258 -22.37 -5.89 0.41
CA LEU A 258 -22.45 -6.16 -1.05
C LEU A 258 -21.06 -6.45 -1.66
N GLY A 259 -19.98 -5.96 -1.05
CA GLY A 259 -18.60 -6.32 -1.40
C GLY A 259 -18.29 -7.81 -1.23
N LEU A 260 -19.03 -8.53 -0.36
CA LEU A 260 -18.96 -10.00 -0.21
C LEU A 260 -19.36 -10.74 -1.49
N LEU A 261 -20.23 -10.14 -2.31
CA LEU A 261 -20.68 -10.71 -3.58
C LEU A 261 -19.64 -10.60 -4.70
N SER A 262 -18.53 -9.87 -4.48
CA SER A 262 -17.42 -9.83 -5.44
C SER A 262 -16.66 -11.16 -5.47
N PRO A 263 -15.95 -11.50 -6.57
CA PRO A 263 -15.14 -12.72 -6.63
C PRO A 263 -14.13 -12.84 -5.47
N ASN A 264 -13.57 -11.71 -5.05
CA ASN A 264 -12.68 -11.66 -3.88
C ASN A 264 -13.46 -11.81 -2.57
N GLY A 265 -14.63 -11.20 -2.43
CA GLY A 265 -15.52 -11.40 -1.27
C GLY A 265 -15.92 -12.86 -1.07
N TYR A 266 -16.28 -13.54 -2.16
CA TYR A 266 -16.59 -14.95 -2.13
C TYR A 266 -15.37 -15.79 -1.76
N ARG A 267 -14.24 -15.61 -2.47
CA ARG A 267 -13.01 -16.39 -2.25
C ARG A 267 -12.46 -16.25 -0.83
N TRP A 268 -12.55 -15.06 -0.25
CA TRP A 268 -11.85 -14.72 0.99
C TRP A 268 -12.77 -14.71 2.21
N VAL A 269 -14.06 -14.38 2.12
CA VAL A 269 -14.95 -14.44 3.29
C VAL A 269 -15.95 -15.57 3.20
N VAL A 270 -16.73 -15.64 2.12
CA VAL A 270 -17.82 -16.62 2.02
C VAL A 270 -17.29 -18.05 1.98
N ARG A 271 -16.31 -18.36 1.14
CA ARG A 271 -15.77 -19.71 0.96
C ARG A 271 -15.08 -20.25 2.23
N PRO A 272 -14.21 -19.50 2.94
CA PRO A 272 -13.67 -19.95 4.21
C PRO A 272 -14.71 -20.07 5.33
N TRP A 273 -15.70 -19.18 5.36
CA TRP A 273 -16.81 -19.23 6.33
C TRP A 273 -17.67 -20.48 6.12
N LEU A 274 -18.08 -20.77 4.88
CA LEU A 274 -18.78 -22.01 4.50
C LEU A 274 -17.98 -23.27 4.88
N ARG A 275 -16.66 -23.25 4.66
CA ARG A 275 -15.77 -24.37 5.03
C ARG A 275 -15.60 -24.57 6.54
N ARG A 276 -15.79 -23.52 7.35
CA ARG A 276 -15.80 -23.62 8.82
C ARG A 276 -17.16 -24.09 9.33
N GLY A 277 -18.25 -23.63 8.71
CA GLY A 277 -19.62 -24.11 9.01
C GLY A 277 -19.82 -25.60 8.71
N LEU A 278 -19.21 -26.11 7.64
CA LEU A 278 -19.21 -27.54 7.28
C LEU A 278 -18.33 -28.44 8.17
N ARG A 279 -17.58 -27.88 9.15
CA ARG A 279 -16.75 -28.65 10.09
C ARG A 279 -17.36 -28.73 11.51
N LEU A 280 -18.61 -28.28 11.67
CA LEU A 280 -19.36 -28.35 12.93
C LEU A 280 -20.48 -29.41 12.88
N HIS A 281 -20.35 -30.41 12.02
CA HIS A 281 -21.15 -31.63 12.01
C HIS A 281 -20.22 -32.84 12.01
#